data_AF-A0A3B0R7S4-F1
#
_entry.id   AF-A0A3B0R7S4-F1
#
_cell.length_a   1.000
_cell.length_b   1.000
_cell.length_c   1.000
_cell.angle_alpha   90.00
_cell.angle_beta   90.00
_cell.angle_gamma   90.00
#
_symmetry.space_group_name_H-M   'P 1'
#
loop_
_entity.id
_entity.type
_entity.pdbx_description
1 polymer ?
#
loop_
_entity_poly.entity_id
_entity_poly.type
_entity_poly.pdbx_seq_one_letter_code
_entity_poly.pdbx_strand_id
1 'polypeptide(L)'
;AATGEEVTSEDLGGGDVHTRLSGVADYLAEDDGHALALARRAVAGLNRVKPVTVNWAAPEEPAYDPAELLGVVPGDLRTPYDIREVIARVVDGSRFDEFKRRYGETLVCGFAHIKGCPVGIIANNGVLFSESAQKGAHFVELCSQRKIPLVFLQNITGFMVGRKYENEGIARHGAKMVTAVATTNVPKVTMVIGGSYGAGNYGMSGRAYQPRFMWSWPNSRISVMGGEQAAGVLATVKRAAIERKGGEWSASQEAAFKQPTIDMFEAQSHPLYASARLWDDGIIDPRKSREVLALSLSAALCAPIEETRFGVFRM
;
A
#
# COMPACT_ATOMS: atom_id res chain seq x y z
N ALA A 1 -16.55 27.43 38.54
CA ALA A 1 -16.50 26.09 39.19
C ALA A 1 -15.30 25.92 40.12
N ALA A 2 -14.07 26.17 39.67
CA ALA A 2 -12.87 26.03 40.52
C ALA A 2 -12.58 27.26 41.40
N THR A 3 -12.75 28.47 40.88
CA THR A 3 -12.38 29.73 41.57
C THR A 3 -13.58 30.63 41.90
N GLY A 4 -14.74 30.38 41.30
CA GLY A 4 -15.93 31.23 41.45
C GLY A 4 -15.89 32.51 40.60
N GLU A 5 -14.84 32.73 39.82
CA GLU A 5 -14.69 33.86 38.91
C GLU A 5 -15.63 33.72 37.69
N GLU A 6 -16.28 34.83 37.33
CA GLU A 6 -17.10 34.96 36.13
C GLU A 6 -16.34 35.82 35.09
N VAL A 7 -15.99 35.21 33.96
CA VAL A 7 -15.22 35.85 32.88
C VAL A 7 -15.68 35.29 31.53
N THR A 8 -15.66 36.11 30.48
CA THR A 8 -16.03 35.67 29.13
C THR A 8 -14.93 34.81 28.49
N SER A 9 -15.24 34.05 27.44
CA SER A 9 -14.21 33.30 26.71
C SER A 9 -13.16 34.20 26.05
N GLU A 10 -13.56 35.40 25.59
CA GLU A 10 -12.64 36.36 24.96
C GLU A 10 -11.70 36.99 26.01
N ASP A 11 -12.22 37.38 27.17
CA ASP A 11 -11.39 37.97 28.23
C ASP A 11 -10.49 36.92 28.92
N LEU A 12 -10.90 35.65 28.94
CA LEU A 12 -10.13 34.57 29.54
C LEU A 12 -8.97 34.09 28.66
N GLY A 13 -9.16 34.06 27.33
CA GLY A 13 -8.21 33.43 26.41
C GLY A 13 -8.44 33.76 24.94
N GLY A 14 -8.97 34.95 24.67
CA GLY A 14 -9.15 35.46 23.31
C GLY A 14 -7.84 35.80 22.60
N GLY A 15 -7.97 36.23 21.34
CA GLY A 15 -6.81 36.55 20.49
C GLY A 15 -5.96 37.68 21.06
N ASP A 16 -6.60 38.74 21.58
CA ASP A 16 -5.89 39.89 22.17
C ASP A 16 -5.10 39.48 23.43
N VAL A 17 -5.70 38.67 24.31
CA VAL A 17 -5.03 38.15 25.52
C VAL A 17 -3.75 37.41 25.13
N HIS A 18 -3.82 36.50 24.15
CA HIS A 18 -2.69 35.64 23.81
C HIS A 18 -1.61 36.28 22.94
N THR A 19 -1.92 37.35 22.20
CA THR A 19 -0.96 38.05 21.34
C THR A 19 -0.40 39.33 21.97
N ARG A 20 -1.08 39.91 22.96
CA ARG A 20 -0.65 41.14 23.64
C ARG A 20 -0.18 40.93 25.07
N LEU A 21 -0.85 40.07 25.86
CA LEU A 21 -0.61 39.95 27.30
C LEU A 21 0.22 38.71 27.65
N SER A 22 -0.21 37.53 27.21
CA SER A 22 0.41 36.27 27.63
C SER A 22 1.55 35.80 26.72
N GLY A 23 1.56 36.21 25.45
CA GLY A 23 2.55 35.77 24.46
C GLY A 23 2.44 34.29 24.06
N VAL A 24 1.25 33.69 24.19
CA VAL A 24 1.00 32.29 23.78
C VAL A 24 0.84 32.16 22.26
N ALA A 25 0.39 33.23 21.60
CA ALA A 25 0.24 33.30 20.15
C ALA A 25 1.09 34.45 19.57
N ASP A 26 1.61 34.26 18.36
CA ASP A 26 2.56 35.20 17.73
C ASP A 26 1.89 36.24 16.83
N TYR A 27 0.73 35.91 16.26
CA TYR A 27 0.03 36.77 15.28
C TYR A 27 -1.46 36.84 15.59
N LEU A 28 -2.00 38.06 15.61
CA LEU A 28 -3.44 38.30 15.69
C LEU A 28 -4.00 38.49 14.26
N ALA A 29 -4.92 37.61 13.87
CA ALA A 29 -5.64 37.72 12.60
C ALA A 29 -6.99 38.40 12.80
N GLU A 30 -7.46 39.12 11.77
CA GLU A 30 -8.76 39.81 11.80
C GLU A 30 -9.91 38.86 11.44
N ASP A 31 -9.62 37.86 10.60
CA ASP A 31 -10.52 36.81 10.18
C ASP A 31 -9.72 35.59 9.66
N ASP A 32 -10.45 34.54 9.24
CA ASP A 32 -9.85 33.32 8.69
C ASP A 32 -9.01 33.58 7.43
N GLY A 33 -9.42 34.53 6.58
CA GLY A 33 -8.69 34.89 5.37
C GLY A 33 -7.32 35.50 5.69
N HIS A 34 -7.29 36.41 6.65
CA HIS A 34 -6.06 37.00 7.15
C HIS A 34 -5.19 35.94 7.86
N ALA A 35 -5.79 35.03 8.63
CA ALA A 35 -5.06 33.93 9.28
C ALA A 35 -4.33 33.04 8.25
N LEU A 36 -4.99 32.70 7.14
CA LEU A 36 -4.35 31.94 6.04
C LEU A 36 -3.22 32.72 5.37
N ALA A 37 -3.37 34.03 5.19
CA ALA A 37 -2.30 34.87 4.65
C ALA A 37 -1.07 34.95 5.57
N LEU A 38 -1.29 35.01 6.89
CA LEU A 38 -0.24 34.93 7.92
C LEU A 38 0.47 33.57 7.89
N ALA A 39 -0.27 32.47 7.83
CA ALA A 39 0.31 31.12 7.73
C ALA A 39 1.18 30.96 6.48
N ARG A 40 0.74 31.47 5.32
CA ARG A 40 1.55 31.47 4.08
C ARG A 40 2.84 32.29 4.22
N ARG A 41 2.78 33.44 4.90
CA ARG A 41 3.97 34.25 5.20
C ARG A 41 4.96 33.49 6.09
N ALA A 42 4.48 32.78 7.11
CA ALA A 42 5.32 31.94 7.96
C ALA A 42 6.01 30.83 7.15
N VAL A 43 5.28 30.14 6.27
CA VAL A 43 5.85 29.10 5.39
C VAL A 43 6.90 29.68 4.43
N ALA A 44 6.68 30.89 3.89
CA ALA A 44 7.65 31.55 3.02
C ALA A 44 8.98 31.87 3.73
N GLY A 45 8.96 32.05 5.05
CA GLY A 45 10.14 32.32 5.88
C GLY A 45 10.96 31.08 6.30
N LEU A 46 10.57 29.86 5.91
CA LEU A 46 11.19 28.63 6.40
C LEU A 46 12.64 28.40 5.95
N ASN A 47 13.16 29.20 5.01
CA ASN A 47 14.50 29.01 4.40
C ASN A 47 14.74 27.55 3.95
N ARG A 48 13.76 26.96 3.26
CA ARG A 48 13.82 25.56 2.81
C ARG A 48 13.99 25.47 1.30
N VAL A 49 14.86 24.56 0.88
CA VAL A 49 15.03 24.13 -0.51
C VAL A 49 14.69 22.65 -0.62
N LYS A 50 14.15 22.22 -1.76
CA LYS A 50 13.86 20.81 -2.00
C LYS A 50 15.20 20.05 -2.10
N PRO A 51 15.41 18.98 -1.31
CA PRO A 51 16.67 18.25 -1.36
C PRO A 51 16.83 17.46 -2.67
N VAL A 52 18.07 17.33 -3.12
CA VAL A 52 18.44 16.50 -4.27
C VAL A 52 18.68 15.07 -3.80
N THR A 53 17.58 14.34 -3.57
CA THR A 53 17.62 13.00 -2.95
C THR A 53 17.88 11.88 -3.97
N VAL A 54 17.40 12.04 -5.20
CA VAL A 54 17.58 11.12 -6.33
C VAL A 54 17.92 11.91 -7.59
N ASN A 55 18.44 11.24 -8.61
CA ASN A 55 18.67 11.85 -9.91
C ASN A 55 17.36 11.86 -10.72
N TRP A 56 16.70 13.01 -10.77
CA TRP A 56 15.46 13.19 -11.53
C TRP A 56 15.74 13.32 -13.03
N ALA A 57 15.06 12.53 -13.84
CA ALA A 57 15.05 12.66 -15.29
C ALA A 57 14.01 13.71 -15.74
N ALA A 58 14.09 14.13 -17.00
CA ALA A 58 12.99 14.87 -17.62
C ALA A 58 11.75 13.95 -17.69
N PRO A 59 10.57 14.41 -17.25
CA PRO A 59 9.35 13.61 -17.32
C PRO A 59 8.94 13.41 -18.78
N GLU A 60 8.45 12.20 -19.08
CA GLU A 60 7.87 11.84 -20.38
C GLU A 60 6.53 11.15 -20.13
N GLU A 61 5.50 11.46 -20.91
CA GLU A 61 4.22 10.76 -20.79
C GLU A 61 4.33 9.29 -21.21
N PRO A 62 3.50 8.38 -20.67
CA PRO A 62 3.47 7.00 -21.12
C PRO A 62 3.06 6.92 -22.61
N ALA A 63 3.47 5.86 -23.29
CA ALA A 63 3.11 5.62 -24.70
C ALA A 63 1.64 5.20 -24.88
N TYR A 64 0.94 4.86 -23.79
CA TYR A 64 -0.47 4.47 -23.76
C TYR A 64 -1.27 5.39 -22.85
N ASP A 65 -2.53 5.66 -23.20
CA ASP A 65 -3.38 6.55 -22.41
C ASP A 65 -3.69 5.92 -21.03
N PRO A 66 -3.39 6.60 -19.90
CA PRO A 66 -3.80 6.13 -18.58
C PRO A 66 -5.30 5.86 -18.44
N ALA A 67 -6.16 6.45 -19.27
CA ALA A 67 -7.59 6.17 -19.31
C ALA A 67 -7.91 4.70 -19.65
N GLU A 68 -7.03 4.02 -20.40
CA GLU A 68 -7.19 2.61 -20.78
C GLU A 68 -7.08 1.65 -19.59
N LEU A 69 -6.55 2.10 -18.44
CA LEU A 69 -6.45 1.27 -17.22
C LEU A 69 -7.80 0.66 -16.80
N LEU A 70 -8.91 1.36 -17.07
CA LEU A 70 -10.26 0.87 -16.76
C LEU A 70 -10.66 -0.35 -17.60
N GLY A 71 -10.06 -0.55 -18.77
CA GLY A 71 -10.28 -1.71 -19.65
C GLY A 71 -9.21 -2.80 -19.52
N VAL A 72 -8.04 -2.46 -18.97
CA VAL A 72 -6.93 -3.41 -18.75
C VAL A 72 -7.18 -4.31 -17.55
N VAL A 73 -7.68 -3.76 -16.44
CA VAL A 73 -7.86 -4.52 -15.20
C VAL A 73 -9.28 -5.10 -15.17
N PRO A 74 -9.42 -6.45 -15.12
CA PRO A 74 -10.73 -7.09 -15.07
C PRO A 74 -11.52 -6.68 -13.83
N GLY A 75 -12.85 -6.57 -13.97
CA GLY A 75 -13.74 -6.31 -12.84
C GLY A 75 -13.81 -7.46 -11.83
N ASP A 76 -13.64 -8.71 -12.29
CA ASP A 76 -13.52 -9.88 -11.42
C ASP A 76 -12.05 -10.12 -11.05
N LEU A 77 -11.73 -10.00 -9.76
CA LEU A 77 -10.39 -10.18 -9.19
C LEU A 77 -9.78 -11.58 -9.43
N ARG A 78 -10.60 -12.56 -9.82
CA ARG A 78 -10.14 -13.93 -10.13
C ARG A 78 -9.65 -14.07 -11.57
N THR A 79 -9.96 -13.11 -12.43
CA THR A 79 -9.56 -13.14 -13.84
C THR A 79 -8.09 -12.71 -13.95
N PRO A 80 -7.19 -13.58 -14.42
CA PRO A 80 -5.79 -13.21 -14.61
C PRO A 80 -5.64 -12.15 -15.71
N TYR A 81 -4.67 -11.25 -15.54
CA TYR A 81 -4.24 -10.31 -16.55
C TYR A 81 -2.73 -10.09 -16.40
N ASP A 82 -2.06 -9.56 -17.43
CA ASP A 82 -0.63 -9.22 -17.33
C ASP A 82 -0.47 -7.86 -16.65
N ILE A 83 0.16 -7.85 -15.48
CA ILE A 83 0.41 -6.63 -14.72
C ILE A 83 1.27 -5.61 -15.47
N ARG A 84 2.03 -6.05 -16.47
CA ARG A 84 2.83 -5.17 -17.33
C ARG A 84 1.97 -4.17 -18.09
N GLU A 85 0.71 -4.50 -18.38
CA GLU A 85 -0.23 -3.58 -19.03
C GLU A 85 -0.57 -2.37 -18.14
N VAL A 86 -0.62 -2.55 -16.82
CA VAL A 86 -0.77 -1.45 -15.86
C VAL A 86 0.52 -0.64 -15.79
N ILE A 87 1.67 -1.31 -15.69
CA ILE A 87 2.99 -0.65 -15.61
C ILE A 87 3.21 0.25 -16.85
N ALA A 88 2.90 -0.25 -18.05
CA ALA A 88 3.07 0.47 -19.30
C ALA A 88 2.27 1.79 -19.36
N ARG A 89 1.14 1.88 -18.66
CA ARG A 89 0.29 3.09 -18.60
C ARG A 89 0.64 4.03 -17.44
N VAL A 90 1.58 3.64 -16.58
CA VAL A 90 2.01 4.41 -15.41
C VAL A 90 3.40 5.01 -15.59
N VAL A 91 4.33 4.31 -16.23
CA VAL A 91 5.74 4.71 -16.32
C VAL A 91 6.06 5.58 -17.53
N ASP A 92 7.10 6.39 -17.41
CA ASP A 92 7.55 7.32 -18.44
C ASP A 92 7.93 6.60 -19.74
N GLY A 93 7.34 7.05 -20.86
CA GLY A 93 7.52 6.45 -22.18
C GLY A 93 7.18 4.96 -22.26
N SER A 94 6.43 4.43 -21.29
CA SER A 94 6.16 2.99 -21.13
C SER A 94 7.40 2.10 -21.09
N ARG A 95 8.56 2.67 -20.70
CA ARG A 95 9.82 1.94 -20.62
C ARG A 95 9.98 1.27 -19.26
N PHE A 96 10.21 -0.04 -19.28
CA PHE A 96 10.37 -0.85 -18.09
C PHE A 96 11.52 -1.85 -18.28
N ASP A 97 12.58 -1.69 -17.49
CA ASP A 97 13.72 -2.60 -17.48
C ASP A 97 13.45 -3.75 -16.49
N GLU A 98 12.93 -4.86 -17.02
CA GLU A 98 12.43 -5.96 -16.21
C GLU A 98 13.57 -6.84 -15.65
N PHE A 99 13.73 -6.81 -14.34
CA PHE A 99 14.66 -7.65 -13.59
C PHE A 99 14.15 -9.08 -13.49
N LYS A 100 15.02 -10.06 -13.79
CA LYS A 100 14.70 -11.50 -13.71
C LYS A 100 13.38 -11.84 -14.43
N ARG A 101 13.19 -11.33 -15.65
CA ARG A 101 11.97 -11.50 -16.45
C ARG A 101 11.50 -12.96 -16.58
N ARG A 102 12.45 -13.92 -16.67
CA ARG A 102 12.18 -15.36 -16.87
C ARG A 102 12.28 -16.21 -15.60
N TYR A 103 12.21 -15.60 -14.42
CA TYR A 103 12.32 -16.29 -13.12
C TYR A 103 11.31 -15.72 -12.14
N GLY A 104 10.55 -16.58 -11.44
CA GLY A 104 9.50 -16.15 -10.52
C GLY A 104 8.49 -15.21 -11.20
N GLU A 105 7.96 -15.61 -12.36
CA GLU A 105 7.18 -14.74 -13.27
C GLU A 105 5.86 -14.22 -12.70
N THR A 106 5.40 -14.79 -11.57
CA THR A 106 4.25 -14.29 -10.82
C THR A 106 4.54 -13.04 -9.99
N LEU A 107 5.79 -12.60 -9.94
CA LEU A 107 6.19 -11.31 -9.41
C LEU A 107 7.03 -10.57 -10.45
N VAL A 108 6.49 -9.47 -10.97
CA VAL A 108 7.19 -8.60 -11.91
C VAL A 108 7.99 -7.58 -11.12
N CYS A 109 9.28 -7.49 -11.40
CA CYS A 109 10.19 -6.53 -10.78
C CYS A 109 10.97 -5.80 -11.87
N GLY A 110 11.19 -4.51 -11.73
CA GLY A 110 11.98 -3.78 -12.72
C GLY A 110 12.11 -2.30 -12.43
N PHE A 111 13.03 -1.67 -13.14
CA PHE A 111 13.33 -0.25 -13.01
C PHE A 111 12.57 0.57 -14.04
N ALA A 112 12.10 1.76 -13.63
CA ALA A 112 11.43 2.70 -14.50
C ALA A 112 11.59 4.13 -13.99
N HIS A 113 10.94 5.07 -14.67
CA HIS A 113 10.72 6.42 -14.15
C HIS A 113 9.22 6.74 -14.10
N ILE A 114 8.79 7.52 -13.11
CA ILE A 114 7.44 8.08 -13.01
C ILE A 114 7.56 9.59 -12.84
N LYS A 115 7.15 10.35 -13.86
CA LYS A 115 7.34 11.80 -13.96
C LYS A 115 8.77 12.23 -13.60
N GLY A 116 9.75 11.53 -14.16
CA GLY A 116 11.16 11.77 -13.94
C GLY A 116 11.75 11.14 -12.67
N CYS A 117 10.94 10.65 -11.72
CA CYS A 117 11.45 9.98 -10.52
C CYS A 117 11.92 8.55 -10.88
N PRO A 118 13.18 8.16 -10.63
CA PRO A 118 13.58 6.76 -10.75
C PRO A 118 12.84 5.92 -9.71
N VAL A 119 12.31 4.77 -10.11
CA VAL A 119 11.56 3.85 -9.25
C VAL A 119 11.93 2.39 -9.49
N GLY A 120 11.89 1.60 -8.43
CA GLY A 120 11.85 0.14 -8.49
C GLY A 120 10.42 -0.33 -8.30
N ILE A 121 9.83 -0.97 -9.30
CA ILE A 121 8.45 -1.47 -9.23
C ILE A 121 8.47 -2.96 -8.86
N ILE A 122 7.62 -3.34 -7.91
CA ILE A 122 7.35 -4.74 -7.51
C ILE A 122 5.85 -4.97 -7.62
N ALA A 123 5.43 -5.82 -8.56
CA ALA A 123 4.03 -5.94 -8.95
C ALA A 123 3.60 -7.41 -9.07
N ASN A 124 2.44 -7.76 -8.48
CA ASN A 124 1.94 -9.13 -8.55
C ASN A 124 1.36 -9.47 -9.93
N ASN A 125 1.69 -10.67 -10.42
CA ASN A 125 1.21 -11.24 -11.66
C ASN A 125 0.67 -12.67 -11.45
N GLY A 126 0.16 -12.94 -10.24
CA GLY A 126 -0.29 -14.25 -9.77
C GLY A 126 0.06 -14.53 -8.31
N VAL A 127 -0.09 -15.80 -7.90
CA VAL A 127 0.30 -16.29 -6.56
C VAL A 127 1.82 -16.24 -6.36
N LEU A 128 2.29 -16.06 -5.12
CA LEU A 128 3.73 -16.03 -4.84
C LEU A 128 4.30 -17.44 -4.63
N PHE A 129 5.40 -17.74 -5.34
CA PHE A 129 6.24 -18.92 -5.12
C PHE A 129 7.53 -18.53 -4.39
N SER A 130 8.33 -19.53 -4.01
CA SER A 130 9.67 -19.34 -3.42
C SER A 130 10.55 -18.46 -4.30
N GLU A 131 10.55 -18.72 -5.60
CA GLU A 131 11.30 -17.99 -6.62
C GLU A 131 10.85 -16.53 -6.69
N SER A 132 9.55 -16.28 -6.61
CA SER A 132 8.97 -14.93 -6.59
C SER A 132 9.47 -14.16 -5.37
N ALA A 133 9.48 -14.77 -4.19
CA ALA A 133 9.96 -14.13 -2.97
C ALA A 133 11.48 -13.89 -2.97
N GLN A 134 12.28 -14.83 -3.49
CA GLN A 134 13.72 -14.66 -3.67
C GLN A 134 14.04 -13.55 -4.69
N LYS A 135 13.27 -13.47 -5.78
CA LYS A 135 13.36 -12.38 -6.76
C LYS A 135 13.05 -11.03 -6.12
N GLY A 136 11.94 -10.95 -5.37
CA GLY A 136 11.51 -9.74 -4.68
C GLY A 136 12.53 -9.25 -3.66
N ALA A 137 13.05 -10.15 -2.81
CA ALA A 137 14.08 -9.81 -1.82
C ALA A 137 15.34 -9.21 -2.47
N HIS A 138 15.90 -9.90 -3.48
CA HIS A 138 17.07 -9.41 -4.21
C HIS A 138 16.79 -8.06 -4.91
N PHE A 139 15.60 -7.89 -5.49
CA PHE A 139 15.27 -6.62 -6.13
C PHE A 139 15.18 -5.46 -5.13
N VAL A 140 14.63 -5.69 -3.93
CA VAL A 140 14.64 -4.71 -2.84
C VAL A 140 16.08 -4.36 -2.44
N GLU A 141 16.97 -5.35 -2.29
CA GLU A 141 18.39 -5.11 -1.99
C GLU A 141 19.06 -4.19 -3.02
N LEU A 142 18.81 -4.41 -4.32
CA LEU A 142 19.33 -3.56 -5.38
C LEU A 142 18.79 -2.12 -5.28
N CYS A 143 17.50 -1.96 -5.03
CA CYS A 143 16.89 -0.64 -4.86
C CYS A 143 17.45 0.09 -3.63
N SER A 144 17.58 -0.62 -2.51
CA SER A 144 18.19 -0.09 -1.27
C SER A 144 19.63 0.36 -1.48
N GLN A 145 20.45 -0.46 -2.15
CA GLN A 145 21.85 -0.13 -2.44
C GLN A 145 21.95 1.12 -3.31
N ARG A 146 21.05 1.28 -4.27
CA ARG A 146 21.02 2.40 -5.23
C ARG A 146 20.23 3.61 -4.75
N LYS A 147 19.64 3.55 -3.55
CA LYS A 147 18.72 4.55 -3.00
C LYS A 147 17.53 4.88 -3.93
N ILE A 148 17.02 3.87 -4.62
CA ILE A 148 15.87 3.99 -5.52
C ILE A 148 14.58 3.71 -4.72
N PRO A 149 13.58 4.61 -4.71
CA PRO A 149 12.31 4.38 -4.05
C PRO A 149 11.54 3.22 -4.68
N LEU A 150 10.77 2.51 -3.86
CA LEU A 150 10.01 1.33 -4.24
C LEU A 150 8.53 1.65 -4.43
N VAL A 151 7.94 1.11 -5.49
CA VAL A 151 6.50 1.13 -5.75
C VAL A 151 5.98 -0.30 -5.75
N PHE A 152 5.02 -0.59 -4.86
CA PHE A 152 4.38 -1.89 -4.77
C PHE A 152 2.99 -1.84 -5.39
N LEU A 153 2.72 -2.69 -6.38
CA LEU A 153 1.40 -2.85 -6.98
C LEU A 153 0.80 -4.18 -6.51
N GLN A 154 -0.12 -4.10 -5.54
CA GLN A 154 -0.70 -5.28 -4.90
C GLN A 154 -1.89 -5.81 -5.69
N ASN A 155 -1.75 -7.06 -6.13
CA ASN A 155 -2.84 -7.92 -6.60
C ASN A 155 -2.51 -9.37 -6.23
N ILE A 156 -2.56 -9.65 -4.93
CA ILE A 156 -2.05 -10.88 -4.33
C ILE A 156 -3.12 -11.64 -3.56
N THR A 157 -3.34 -12.90 -3.97
CA THR A 157 -4.20 -13.88 -3.29
C THR A 157 -3.49 -14.67 -2.20
N GLY A 158 -2.17 -14.75 -2.24
CA GLY A 158 -1.34 -15.37 -1.22
C GLY A 158 -0.14 -16.12 -1.80
N PHE A 159 0.49 -16.92 -0.94
CA PHE A 159 1.57 -17.83 -1.34
C PHE A 159 0.99 -19.17 -1.80
N MET A 160 1.73 -19.88 -2.65
CA MET A 160 1.36 -21.23 -3.05
C MET A 160 1.35 -22.18 -1.84
N VAL A 161 0.32 -23.01 -1.73
CA VAL A 161 0.16 -23.97 -0.63
C VAL A 161 0.41 -25.41 -1.11
N GLY A 162 0.90 -26.26 -0.21
CA GLY A 162 1.04 -27.70 -0.45
C GLY A 162 2.32 -28.28 0.15
N ARG A 163 2.29 -29.57 0.50
CA ARG A 163 3.41 -30.26 1.19
C ARG A 163 4.76 -30.07 0.48
N LYS A 164 4.77 -30.13 -0.86
CA LYS A 164 5.98 -29.92 -1.66
C LYS A 164 6.60 -28.54 -1.41
N TYR A 165 5.79 -27.48 -1.51
CA TYR A 165 6.24 -26.09 -1.35
C TYR A 165 6.68 -25.78 0.09
N GLU A 166 5.99 -26.36 1.08
CA GLU A 166 6.40 -26.27 2.48
C GLU A 166 7.78 -26.91 2.71
N ASN A 167 7.99 -28.12 2.19
CA ASN A 167 9.27 -28.82 2.31
C ASN A 167 10.41 -28.14 1.54
N GLU A 168 10.11 -27.48 0.42
CA GLU A 168 11.07 -26.66 -0.33
C GLU A 168 11.40 -25.33 0.38
N GLY A 169 10.65 -25.00 1.43
CA GLY A 169 10.94 -23.87 2.31
C GLY A 169 10.26 -22.57 1.89
N ILE A 170 9.07 -22.61 1.29
CA ILE A 170 8.34 -21.40 0.87
C ILE A 170 8.20 -20.37 2.01
N ALA A 171 8.03 -20.84 3.26
CA ALA A 171 8.00 -19.99 4.44
C ALA A 171 9.30 -19.18 4.64
N ARG A 172 10.48 -19.80 4.53
CA ARG A 172 11.77 -19.08 4.66
C ARG A 172 12.03 -18.17 3.46
N HIS A 173 11.57 -18.54 2.26
CA HIS A 173 11.72 -17.69 1.08
C HIS A 173 10.82 -16.46 1.16
N GLY A 174 9.56 -16.62 1.57
CA GLY A 174 8.66 -15.51 1.91
C GLY A 174 9.22 -14.62 3.01
N ALA A 175 9.79 -15.21 4.06
CA ALA A 175 10.42 -14.46 5.15
C ALA A 175 11.59 -13.57 4.66
N LYS A 176 12.40 -14.02 3.69
CA LYS A 176 13.44 -13.16 3.09
C LYS A 176 12.85 -11.88 2.48
N MET A 177 11.76 -12.01 1.72
CA MET A 177 11.09 -10.84 1.12
C MET A 177 10.55 -9.90 2.19
N VAL A 178 9.90 -10.45 3.23
CA VAL A 178 9.39 -9.66 4.36
C VAL A 178 10.51 -8.94 5.10
N THR A 179 11.64 -9.61 5.37
CA THR A 179 12.82 -8.97 5.98
C THR A 179 13.32 -7.81 5.13
N ALA A 180 13.43 -8.00 3.81
CA ALA A 180 13.89 -6.95 2.91
C ALA A 180 12.95 -5.72 2.91
N VAL A 181 11.63 -5.96 2.82
CA VAL A 181 10.60 -4.92 2.82
C VAL A 181 10.52 -4.18 4.15
N ALA A 182 10.66 -4.90 5.27
CA ALA A 182 10.62 -4.32 6.60
C ALA A 182 11.82 -3.42 6.91
N THR A 183 13.00 -3.75 6.38
CA THR A 183 14.27 -3.12 6.78
C THR A 183 14.80 -2.10 5.79
N THR A 184 14.26 -2.05 4.57
CA THR A 184 14.67 -1.04 3.59
C THR A 184 14.30 0.37 4.03
N ASN A 185 15.30 1.28 3.93
CA ASN A 185 15.17 2.70 4.23
C ASN A 185 14.81 3.56 3.02
N VAL A 186 14.74 2.97 1.81
CA VAL A 186 14.22 3.70 0.65
C VAL A 186 12.71 3.98 0.84
N PRO A 187 12.20 5.13 0.35
CA PRO A 187 10.77 5.39 0.39
C PRO A 187 9.98 4.29 -0.32
N LYS A 188 8.91 3.82 0.32
CA LYS A 188 7.99 2.83 -0.24
C LYS A 188 6.64 3.51 -0.48
N VAL A 189 6.03 3.29 -1.64
CA VAL A 189 4.64 3.65 -1.91
C VAL A 189 3.90 2.39 -2.35
N THR A 190 2.76 2.12 -1.75
CA THR A 190 1.95 0.93 -2.03
C THR A 190 0.66 1.33 -2.71
N MET A 191 0.25 0.60 -3.73
CA MET A 191 -1.03 0.76 -4.40
C MET A 191 -1.72 -0.60 -4.52
N VAL A 192 -2.89 -0.74 -3.91
CA VAL A 192 -3.70 -1.95 -3.99
C VAL A 192 -4.62 -1.84 -5.20
N ILE A 193 -4.27 -2.55 -6.27
CA ILE A 193 -4.96 -2.51 -7.57
C ILE A 193 -5.89 -3.73 -7.79
N GLY A 194 -5.89 -4.67 -6.85
CA GLY A 194 -6.72 -5.86 -6.84
C GLY A 194 -6.81 -6.48 -5.45
N GLY A 195 -6.45 -7.76 -5.32
CA GLY A 195 -6.44 -8.44 -4.03
C GLY A 195 -5.28 -8.03 -3.12
N SER A 196 -5.52 -7.96 -1.82
CA SER A 196 -4.49 -7.85 -0.78
C SER A 196 -4.84 -8.83 0.35
N TYR A 197 -4.36 -10.06 0.24
CA TYR A 197 -4.73 -11.13 1.16
C TYR A 197 -3.56 -11.73 1.93
N GLY A 198 -3.80 -11.98 3.22
CA GLY A 198 -2.93 -12.78 4.10
C GLY A 198 -1.46 -12.40 4.07
N ALA A 199 -0.57 -13.40 4.04
CA ALA A 199 0.88 -13.18 4.02
C ALA A 199 1.39 -12.44 2.76
N GLY A 200 0.60 -12.43 1.68
CA GLY A 200 0.90 -11.66 0.48
C GLY A 200 0.92 -10.15 0.74
N ASN A 201 0.00 -9.65 1.58
CA ASN A 201 -0.02 -8.26 2.02
C ASN A 201 1.32 -7.86 2.68
N TYR A 202 1.89 -8.77 3.47
CA TYR A 202 3.12 -8.50 4.21
C TYR A 202 4.34 -8.39 3.27
N GLY A 203 4.50 -9.37 2.39
CA GLY A 203 5.59 -9.39 1.41
C GLY A 203 5.53 -8.22 0.43
N MET A 204 4.35 -7.68 0.16
CA MET A 204 4.14 -6.58 -0.79
C MET A 204 4.05 -5.20 -0.13
N SER A 205 4.60 -5.01 1.08
CA SER A 205 4.61 -3.73 1.80
C SER A 205 3.22 -3.18 2.14
N GLY A 206 2.35 -4.00 2.71
CA GLY A 206 1.06 -3.56 3.28
C GLY A 206 1.23 -2.60 4.46
N ARG A 207 0.10 -2.16 5.05
CA ARG A 207 0.04 -1.05 6.04
C ARG A 207 1.02 -1.19 7.21
N ALA A 208 1.21 -2.41 7.72
CA ALA A 208 2.12 -2.71 8.83
C ALA A 208 3.61 -2.47 8.52
N TYR A 209 3.98 -2.42 7.23
CA TYR A 209 5.36 -2.21 6.76
C TYR A 209 5.66 -0.75 6.43
N GLN A 210 4.78 0.15 6.85
CA GLN A 210 4.96 1.60 6.84
C GLN A 210 5.42 2.15 5.48
N PRO A 211 4.71 1.85 4.37
CA PRO A 211 4.88 2.66 3.18
C PRO A 211 4.54 4.11 3.51
N ARG A 212 5.23 5.06 2.87
CA ARG A 212 4.99 6.49 3.07
C ARG A 212 3.57 6.88 2.70
N PHE A 213 3.03 6.21 1.69
CA PHE A 213 1.63 6.28 1.32
C PHE A 213 1.16 4.88 0.87
N MET A 214 -0.08 4.54 1.22
CA MET A 214 -0.77 3.34 0.75
C MET A 214 -2.12 3.73 0.17
N TRP A 215 -2.32 3.49 -1.12
CA TRP A 215 -3.54 3.85 -1.84
C TRP A 215 -4.29 2.60 -2.28
N SER A 216 -5.61 2.72 -2.41
CA SER A 216 -6.47 1.62 -2.87
C SER A 216 -7.21 2.02 -4.16
N TRP A 217 -7.38 1.07 -5.08
CA TRP A 217 -8.32 1.23 -6.19
C TRP A 217 -9.75 0.84 -5.78
N PRO A 218 -10.79 1.30 -6.49
CA PRO A 218 -12.18 1.03 -6.13
C PRO A 218 -12.58 -0.45 -6.28
N ASN A 219 -11.88 -1.21 -7.12
CA ASN A 219 -12.09 -2.66 -7.30
C ASN A 219 -11.32 -3.51 -6.28
N SER A 220 -10.42 -2.90 -5.50
CA SER A 220 -9.55 -3.63 -4.58
C SER A 220 -10.33 -4.40 -3.50
N ARG A 221 -9.71 -5.42 -2.91
CA ARG A 221 -10.24 -6.13 -1.75
C ARG A 221 -9.12 -6.48 -0.78
N ILE A 222 -9.32 -6.23 0.51
CA ILE A 222 -8.32 -6.50 1.56
C ILE A 222 -8.90 -7.29 2.73
N SER A 223 -8.29 -8.44 3.06
CA SER A 223 -8.68 -9.24 4.22
C SER A 223 -7.61 -10.28 4.56
N VAL A 224 -7.78 -11.00 5.68
CA VAL A 224 -6.85 -12.06 6.10
C VAL A 224 -6.76 -13.20 5.08
N MET A 225 -7.86 -13.51 4.38
CA MET A 225 -7.97 -14.46 3.28
C MET A 225 -9.26 -14.18 2.48
N GLY A 226 -9.50 -14.85 1.36
CA GLY A 226 -10.75 -14.73 0.61
C GLY A 226 -11.96 -15.26 1.40
N GLY A 227 -13.14 -14.63 1.24
CA GLY A 227 -14.35 -15.02 1.97
C GLY A 227 -14.78 -16.47 1.75
N GLU A 228 -14.77 -16.92 0.49
CA GLU A 228 -15.03 -18.32 0.11
C GLU A 228 -14.04 -19.29 0.77
N GLN A 229 -12.76 -18.91 0.83
CA GLN A 229 -11.72 -19.71 1.47
C GLN A 229 -11.96 -19.83 2.97
N ALA A 230 -12.25 -18.71 3.65
CA ALA A 230 -12.54 -18.71 5.08
C ALA A 230 -13.77 -19.57 5.40
N ALA A 231 -14.86 -19.37 4.66
CA ALA A 231 -16.09 -20.13 4.82
C ALA A 231 -15.88 -21.64 4.55
N GLY A 232 -15.08 -21.99 3.54
CA GLY A 232 -14.68 -23.36 3.22
C GLY A 232 -13.91 -24.06 4.35
N VAL A 233 -12.94 -23.37 4.96
CA VAL A 233 -12.17 -23.91 6.10
C VAL A 233 -13.08 -24.15 7.30
N LEU A 234 -13.93 -23.18 7.66
CA LEU A 234 -14.89 -23.32 8.77
C LEU A 234 -15.88 -24.47 8.52
N ALA A 235 -16.37 -24.60 7.28
CA ALA A 235 -17.26 -25.70 6.90
C ALA A 235 -16.57 -27.06 7.04
N THR A 236 -15.32 -27.19 6.60
CA THR A 236 -14.55 -28.45 6.71
C THR A 236 -14.41 -28.90 8.16
N VAL A 237 -14.08 -27.97 9.07
CA VAL A 237 -13.96 -28.25 10.52
C VAL A 237 -15.31 -28.68 11.11
N LYS A 238 -16.40 -27.98 10.74
CA LYS A 238 -17.75 -28.30 11.21
C LYS A 238 -18.22 -29.67 10.72
N ARG A 239 -18.01 -29.98 9.44
CA ARG A 239 -18.31 -31.29 8.84
C ARG A 239 -17.63 -32.42 9.59
N ALA A 240 -16.32 -32.31 9.79
CA ALA A 240 -15.54 -33.32 10.52
C ALA A 240 -16.00 -33.51 11.98
N ALA A 241 -16.52 -32.46 12.62
CA ALA A 241 -17.07 -32.56 13.97
C ALA A 241 -18.45 -33.24 14.02
N ILE A 242 -19.30 -33.02 12.99
CA ILE A 242 -20.61 -33.66 12.85
C ILE A 242 -20.45 -35.15 12.53
N GLU A 243 -19.61 -35.47 11.54
CA GLU A 243 -19.37 -36.86 11.10
C GLU A 243 -18.74 -37.71 12.21
N ARG A 244 -17.86 -37.11 13.05
CA ARG A 244 -17.29 -37.79 14.24
C ARG A 244 -18.34 -38.18 15.28
N LYS A 245 -19.47 -37.48 15.31
CA LYS A 245 -20.61 -37.78 16.20
C LYS A 245 -21.66 -38.69 15.53
N GLY A 246 -21.37 -39.21 14.33
CA GLY A 246 -22.27 -40.07 13.57
C GLY A 246 -23.43 -39.31 12.90
N GLY A 247 -23.35 -37.98 12.79
CA GLY A 247 -24.35 -37.18 12.10
C GLY A 247 -24.03 -36.97 10.62
N GLU A 248 -25.01 -36.52 9.86
CA GLU A 248 -24.85 -36.11 8.46
C GLU A 248 -25.05 -34.60 8.31
N TRP A 249 -24.40 -34.01 7.30
CA TRP A 249 -24.52 -32.58 7.00
C TRP A 249 -24.74 -32.36 5.51
N SER A 250 -25.95 -31.91 5.17
CA SER A 250 -26.37 -31.74 3.78
C SER A 250 -25.67 -30.56 3.10
N ALA A 251 -25.62 -30.58 1.76
CA ALA A 251 -25.05 -29.48 0.98
C ALA A 251 -25.79 -28.15 1.21
N SER A 252 -27.11 -28.18 1.43
CA SER A 252 -27.90 -26.97 1.72
C SER A 252 -27.59 -26.40 3.10
N GLN A 253 -27.39 -27.25 4.12
CA GLN A 253 -26.97 -26.81 5.44
C GLN A 253 -25.54 -26.27 5.45
N GLU A 254 -24.65 -26.83 4.61
CA GLU A 254 -23.30 -26.31 4.42
C GLU A 254 -23.32 -24.93 3.75
N ALA A 255 -24.09 -24.76 2.67
CA ALA A 255 -24.23 -23.47 2.00
C ALA A 255 -24.78 -22.38 2.94
N ALA A 256 -25.85 -22.69 3.68
CA ALA A 256 -26.44 -21.76 4.65
C ALA A 256 -25.47 -21.40 5.79
N PHE A 257 -24.56 -22.30 6.16
CA PHE A 257 -23.53 -22.04 7.16
C PHE A 257 -22.39 -21.16 6.62
N LYS A 258 -22.03 -21.32 5.35
CA LYS A 258 -20.97 -20.52 4.70
C LYS A 258 -21.41 -19.08 4.44
N GLN A 259 -22.67 -18.86 4.06
CA GLN A 259 -23.17 -17.56 3.59
C GLN A 259 -22.87 -16.40 4.53
N PRO A 260 -23.14 -16.46 5.86
CA PRO A 260 -22.84 -15.34 6.76
C PRO A 260 -21.36 -14.97 6.82
N THR A 261 -20.47 -15.95 6.66
CA THR A 261 -19.02 -15.69 6.61
C THR A 261 -18.64 -15.02 5.30
N ILE A 262 -19.19 -15.47 4.18
CA ILE A 262 -18.95 -14.87 2.86
C ILE A 262 -19.42 -13.40 2.86
N ASP A 263 -20.63 -13.13 3.34
CA ASP A 263 -21.20 -11.78 3.41
C ASP A 263 -20.36 -10.86 4.30
N MET A 264 -19.91 -11.36 5.47
CA MET A 264 -19.02 -10.63 6.37
C MET A 264 -17.71 -10.25 5.67
N PHE A 265 -17.09 -11.19 4.95
CA PHE A 265 -15.84 -10.93 4.24
C PHE A 265 -16.04 -9.98 3.06
N GLU A 266 -17.13 -10.07 2.30
CA GLU A 266 -17.41 -9.12 1.21
C GLU A 266 -17.54 -7.70 1.76
N ALA A 267 -18.32 -7.52 2.84
CA ALA A 267 -18.51 -6.21 3.46
C ALA A 267 -17.20 -5.64 4.04
N GLN A 268 -16.44 -6.45 4.79
CA GLN A 268 -15.24 -5.99 5.48
C GLN A 268 -14.01 -5.86 4.57
N SER A 269 -14.00 -6.54 3.43
CA SER A 269 -12.90 -6.44 2.46
C SER A 269 -13.08 -5.33 1.44
N HIS A 270 -14.26 -4.71 1.37
CA HIS A 270 -14.56 -3.60 0.48
C HIS A 270 -13.66 -2.39 0.76
N PRO A 271 -13.17 -1.65 -0.27
CA PRO A 271 -12.22 -0.56 -0.06
C PRO A 271 -12.80 0.58 0.79
N LEU A 272 -14.11 0.83 0.71
CA LEU A 272 -14.79 1.79 1.60
C LEU A 272 -14.69 1.40 3.07
N TYR A 273 -14.73 0.10 3.40
CA TYR A 273 -14.60 -0.37 4.77
C TYR A 273 -13.19 -0.13 5.31
N ALA A 274 -12.18 -0.40 4.46
CA ALA A 274 -10.76 -0.20 4.75
C ALA A 274 -10.40 1.28 4.91
N SER A 275 -10.81 2.12 3.95
CA SER A 275 -10.50 3.55 3.95
C SER A 275 -11.20 4.30 5.09
N ALA A 276 -12.43 3.90 5.45
CA ALA A 276 -13.12 4.43 6.64
C ALA A 276 -12.39 4.13 7.97
N ARG A 277 -11.39 3.24 7.95
CA ARG A 277 -10.57 2.83 9.12
C ARG A 277 -9.09 3.16 8.95
N LEU A 278 -8.74 3.96 7.94
CA LEU A 278 -7.36 4.40 7.65
C LEU A 278 -6.38 3.22 7.45
N TRP A 279 -6.87 2.10 6.92
CA TRP A 279 -6.00 1.00 6.49
C TRP A 279 -5.22 1.37 5.23
N ASP A 280 -5.79 2.24 4.42
CA ASP A 280 -5.18 3.00 3.33
C ASP A 280 -5.32 4.51 3.61
N ASP A 281 -4.61 5.32 2.84
CA ASP A 281 -4.64 6.79 2.90
C ASP A 281 -5.68 7.39 1.94
N GLY A 282 -6.43 6.53 1.23
CA GLY A 282 -7.51 6.93 0.34
C GLY A 282 -7.74 5.97 -0.82
N ILE A 283 -8.97 6.00 -1.32
CA ILE A 283 -9.36 5.35 -2.58
C ILE A 283 -9.13 6.35 -3.71
N ILE A 284 -8.43 5.93 -4.75
CA ILE A 284 -8.11 6.78 -5.90
C ILE A 284 -8.75 6.25 -7.19
N ASP A 285 -9.00 7.14 -8.14
CA ASP A 285 -9.32 6.75 -9.51
C ASP A 285 -8.09 6.04 -10.15
N PRO A 286 -8.24 4.83 -10.72
CA PRO A 286 -7.15 4.12 -11.39
C PRO A 286 -6.40 4.98 -12.43
N ARG A 287 -7.12 5.84 -13.16
CA ARG A 287 -6.55 6.75 -14.17
C ARG A 287 -5.61 7.80 -13.59
N LYS A 288 -5.74 8.08 -12.29
CA LYS A 288 -4.93 9.05 -11.55
C LYS A 288 -3.73 8.42 -10.85
N SER A 289 -3.53 7.10 -10.98
CA SER A 289 -2.42 6.38 -10.33
C SER A 289 -1.05 7.01 -10.57
N ARG A 290 -0.74 7.38 -11.82
CA ARG A 290 0.53 8.03 -12.18
C ARG A 290 0.77 9.36 -11.45
N GLU A 291 -0.27 10.19 -11.37
CA GLU A 291 -0.21 11.51 -10.69
C GLU A 291 -0.05 11.33 -9.18
N VAL A 292 -0.84 10.45 -8.58
CA VAL A 292 -0.79 10.14 -7.14
C VAL A 292 0.57 9.56 -6.74
N LEU A 293 1.11 8.63 -7.54
CA LEU A 293 2.45 8.06 -7.32
C LEU A 293 3.52 9.14 -7.39
N ALA A 294 3.50 10.00 -8.43
CA ALA A 294 4.47 11.07 -8.59
C ALA A 294 4.47 12.06 -7.42
N LEU A 295 3.29 12.47 -6.95
CA LEU A 295 3.15 13.37 -5.80
C LEU A 295 3.61 12.69 -4.50
N SER A 296 3.23 11.42 -4.29
CA SER A 296 3.65 10.62 -3.14
C SER A 296 5.17 10.49 -3.07
N LEU A 297 5.82 10.19 -4.20
CA LEU A 297 7.27 10.09 -4.32
C LEU A 297 7.95 11.43 -4.09
N SER A 298 7.46 12.50 -4.72
CA SER A 298 8.02 13.85 -4.56
C SER A 298 7.95 14.32 -3.10
N ALA A 299 6.86 14.05 -2.39
CA ALA A 299 6.72 14.39 -0.98
C ALA A 299 7.63 13.52 -0.09
N ALA A 300 7.68 12.21 -0.34
CA ALA A 300 8.52 11.29 0.42
C ALA A 300 10.02 11.58 0.28
N LEU A 301 10.45 12.06 -0.89
CA LEU A 301 11.84 12.39 -1.19
C LEU A 301 12.28 13.76 -0.65
N CYS A 302 11.41 14.51 0.03
CA CYS A 302 11.81 15.68 0.82
C CYS A 302 12.55 15.28 2.11
N ALA A 303 12.58 14.00 2.48
CA ALA A 303 13.43 13.45 3.53
C ALA A 303 14.66 12.76 2.93
N PRO A 304 15.84 12.81 3.59
CA PRO A 304 17.02 12.07 3.13
C PRO A 304 16.78 10.56 3.19
N ILE A 305 17.41 9.81 2.27
CA ILE A 305 17.39 8.35 2.28
C ILE A 305 18.58 7.84 3.09
N GLU A 306 18.26 7.27 4.25
CA GLU A 306 19.22 6.63 5.16
C GLU A 306 19.81 5.34 4.57
N GLU A 307 20.98 4.94 5.07
CA GLU A 307 21.58 3.65 4.70
C GLU A 307 20.70 2.50 5.18
N THR A 308 20.40 1.56 4.30
CA THR A 308 19.65 0.36 4.67
C THR A 308 20.55 -0.64 5.40
N ARG A 309 20.10 -1.10 6.58
CA ARG A 309 20.72 -2.22 7.31
C ARG A 309 19.73 -3.37 7.41
N PHE A 310 19.90 -4.37 6.56
CA PHE A 310 19.05 -5.55 6.57
C PHE A 310 19.21 -6.34 7.87
N GLY A 311 18.11 -6.93 8.33
CA GLY A 311 18.13 -7.94 9.38
C GLY A 311 18.71 -9.26 8.89
N VAL A 312 18.74 -10.26 9.77
CA VAL A 312 19.25 -11.59 9.40
C VAL A 312 18.32 -12.24 8.36
N PHE A 313 18.86 -12.56 7.19
CA PHE A 313 18.17 -13.37 6.19
C PHE A 313 18.27 -14.86 6.56
N ARG A 314 17.14 -15.55 6.65
CA ARG A 314 17.09 -17.01 6.80
C ARG A 314 17.33 -17.68 5.45
N MET A 315 18.55 -18.19 5.21
CA MET A 315 18.96 -18.80 3.93
C MET A 315 18.23 -20.10 3.57
#